data_AF-A0A7S3KV55-F1
#
_entry.id   AF-A0A7S3KV55-F1
#
_cell.length_a   1.000
_cell.length_b   1.000
_cell.length_c   1.000
_cell.angle_alpha   90.00
_cell.angle_beta   90.00
_cell.angle_gamma   90.00
#
_symmetry.space_group_name_H-M   'P 1'
#
loop_
_entity.id
_entity.type
_entity.pdbx_description
1 polymer ?
#
loop_
_entity_poly.entity_id
_entity_poly.type
_entity_poly.pdbx_seq_one_letter_code
_entity_poly.pdbx_strand_id
1 'polypeptide(L)'
;MTTVGYGDFYPMTYLGRSIGVTACYLGTFLISLAIVSLTISLEFEPTQARAYKNAIRYHQKSLNRKYAATLIQACYKYRFYMSKNHDVSLRTKAEKTYFIKKAIKNFKDQRLRIREMEFTLRTDEMYQQINDKINSDFDKLVIDSKVITNCEELFRLVEKKQNNISAMVNEIMEIGEEARLKIDDFKDEQFIDQYLSVY
;
A
#
# COMPACT_ATOMS: atom_id res chain seq x y z
N MET A 1 2.07 -32.45 17.30
CA MET A 1 3.17 -32.88 18.19
C MET A 1 3.85 -31.63 18.71
N THR A 2 3.98 -31.47 20.02
CA THR A 2 4.63 -30.30 20.67
C THR A 2 6.16 -30.40 20.74
N THR A 3 6.76 -31.33 19.98
CA THR A 3 8.20 -31.64 19.92
C THR A 3 8.88 -31.95 21.25
N VAL A 4 8.13 -32.15 22.34
CA VAL A 4 8.70 -32.42 23.68
C VAL A 4 9.37 -33.79 23.73
N GLY A 5 8.73 -34.81 23.15
CA GLY A 5 9.32 -36.15 23.01
C GLY A 5 9.80 -36.75 24.33
N TYR A 6 8.89 -36.97 25.28
CA TYR A 6 9.22 -37.48 26.62
C TYR A 6 10.03 -38.80 26.62
N GLY A 7 9.93 -39.61 25.57
CA GLY A 7 10.74 -40.82 25.38
C GLY A 7 10.17 -42.07 26.06
N ASP A 8 9.17 -41.93 26.91
CA ASP A 8 8.52 -43.07 27.61
C ASP A 8 7.86 -44.07 26.65
N PHE A 9 7.39 -43.58 25.49
CA PHE A 9 6.82 -44.40 24.43
C PHE A 9 7.47 -44.07 23.09
N TYR A 10 8.00 -45.08 22.40
CA TYR A 10 8.58 -44.95 21.07
C TYR A 10 8.26 -46.14 20.17
N PRO A 11 8.08 -45.94 18.85
CA PRO A 11 7.77 -47.01 17.92
C PRO A 11 8.99 -47.93 17.70
N MET A 12 8.79 -49.23 17.92
CA MET A 12 9.79 -50.26 17.66
C MET A 12 9.88 -50.65 16.18
N THR A 13 8.78 -50.59 15.43
CA THR A 13 8.73 -51.01 14.03
C THR A 13 9.20 -49.92 13.07
N TYR A 14 9.79 -50.32 11.94
CA TYR A 14 10.22 -49.38 10.89
C TYR A 14 9.07 -48.52 10.36
N LEU A 15 7.87 -49.10 10.21
CA LEU A 15 6.67 -48.38 9.80
C LEU A 15 6.18 -47.38 10.87
N GLY A 16 6.25 -47.75 12.15
CA GLY A 16 5.91 -46.82 13.23
C GLY A 16 6.87 -45.64 13.28
N ARG A 17 8.16 -45.87 13.01
CA ARG A 17 9.17 -44.81 12.91
C ARG A 17 8.92 -43.88 11.72
N SER A 18 8.55 -44.41 10.55
CA SER A 18 8.23 -43.57 9.39
C SER A 18 6.98 -42.71 9.62
N ILE A 19 5.92 -43.28 10.22
CA ILE A 19 4.73 -42.51 10.61
C ILE A 19 5.07 -41.44 11.64
N GLY A 20 5.94 -41.73 12.62
CA GLY A 20 6.40 -40.76 13.61
C GLY A 20 7.14 -39.58 12.98
N VAL A 21 8.00 -39.83 11.99
CA VAL A 21 8.69 -38.79 11.23
C VAL A 21 7.69 -37.94 10.43
N THR A 22 6.75 -38.56 9.72
CA THR A 22 5.70 -37.84 8.97
C THR A 22 4.81 -37.01 9.91
N ALA A 23 4.40 -37.57 11.05
CA ALA A 23 3.62 -36.87 12.06
C ALA A 23 4.38 -35.71 12.71
N CYS A 24 5.71 -35.81 12.82
CA CYS A 24 6.58 -34.71 13.25
C CYS A 24 6.53 -33.57 12.24
N TYR A 25 6.74 -33.85 10.94
CA TYR A 25 6.66 -32.83 9.88
C TYR A 25 5.28 -32.15 9.82
N LEU A 26 4.20 -32.94 9.85
CA LEU A 26 2.83 -32.41 9.87
C LEU A 26 2.57 -31.58 11.13
N GLY A 27 3.07 -32.03 12.29
CA GLY A 27 2.95 -31.30 13.54
C GLY A 27 3.63 -29.93 13.50
N THR A 28 4.86 -29.87 13.02
CA THR A 28 5.60 -28.61 12.86
C THR A 28 4.92 -27.69 11.85
N PHE A 29 4.45 -28.24 10.73
CA PHE A 29 3.71 -27.47 9.72
C PHE A 29 2.44 -26.82 10.29
N LEU A 30 1.65 -27.57 11.06
CA LEU A 30 0.45 -27.04 11.71
C LEU A 30 0.76 -25.97 12.75
N ILE A 31 1.84 -26.12 13.53
CA ILE A 31 2.28 -25.11 14.49
C ILE A 31 2.69 -23.82 13.76
N SER A 32 3.47 -23.93 12.68
CA SER A 32 3.85 -22.76 11.87
C SER A 32 2.63 -22.03 11.33
N LEU A 33 1.63 -22.76 10.81
CA LEU A 33 0.38 -22.19 10.32
C LEU A 33 -0.42 -21.50 11.43
N ALA A 34 -0.49 -22.11 12.62
CA ALA A 34 -1.16 -21.53 13.78
C ALA A 34 -0.50 -20.21 14.23
N ILE A 35 0.83 -20.16 14.25
CA ILE A 35 1.58 -18.94 14.59
C ILE A 35 1.26 -17.82 13.59
N VAL A 36 1.31 -18.10 12.29
CA VAL A 36 1.01 -17.11 11.25
C VAL A 36 -0.42 -16.61 11.37
N SER A 37 -1.39 -17.50 11.54
CA SER A 37 -2.80 -17.13 11.73
C SER A 37 -2.99 -16.27 12.97
N LEU A 38 -2.29 -16.57 14.07
CA LEU A 38 -2.34 -15.79 15.29
C LEU A 38 -1.71 -14.41 15.10
N THR A 39 -0.59 -14.31 14.40
CA THR A 39 0.07 -13.03 14.10
C THR A 39 -0.87 -12.12 13.31
N ILE A 40 -1.48 -12.63 12.23
CA ILE A 40 -2.43 -11.86 11.41
C ILE A 40 -3.65 -11.43 12.24
N SER A 41 -4.13 -12.29 13.15
CA SER A 41 -5.29 -11.99 14.00
C SER A 41 -4.99 -10.97 15.11
N LEU A 42 -3.72 -10.79 15.48
CA LEU A 42 -3.26 -9.80 16.46
C LEU A 42 -2.92 -8.44 15.83
N GLU A 43 -2.73 -8.40 14.51
CA GLU A 43 -2.52 -7.15 13.79
C GLU A 43 -3.80 -6.33 13.74
N PHE A 44 -3.67 -5.04 14.04
CA PHE A 44 -4.80 -4.13 13.96
C PHE A 44 -5.17 -3.87 12.51
N GLU A 45 -6.47 -3.92 12.22
CA GLU A 45 -7.00 -3.33 10.99
C GLU A 45 -6.63 -1.83 10.95
N PRO A 46 -6.33 -1.25 9.77
CA PRO A 46 -5.93 0.16 9.66
C PRO A 46 -6.89 1.15 10.35
N THR A 47 -8.20 0.87 10.31
CA THR A 47 -9.25 1.64 10.97
C THR A 47 -9.15 1.56 12.50
N GLN A 48 -8.95 0.35 13.04
CA GLN A 48 -8.77 0.07 14.46
C GLN A 48 -7.46 0.66 14.98
N ALA A 49 -6.37 0.54 14.23
CA ALA A 49 -5.08 1.14 14.55
C ALA A 49 -5.20 2.66 14.70
N ARG A 50 -5.96 3.31 13.82
CA ARG A 50 -6.23 4.76 13.88
C ARG A 50 -7.05 5.13 15.11
N ALA A 51 -8.09 4.38 15.43
CA ALA A 51 -8.90 4.59 16.64
C ALA A 51 -8.06 4.43 17.92
N TYR A 52 -7.23 3.38 17.97
CA TYR A 52 -6.32 3.11 19.08
C TYR A 52 -5.28 4.24 19.26
N LYS A 53 -4.65 4.70 18.17
CA LYS A 53 -3.72 5.86 18.19
C LYS A 53 -4.40 7.12 18.73
N ASN A 54 -5.63 7.39 18.32
CA ASN A 54 -6.40 8.53 18.83
C ASN A 54 -6.73 8.40 20.33
N ALA A 55 -7.09 7.20 20.79
CA ALA A 55 -7.33 6.94 22.21
C ALA A 55 -6.08 7.19 23.06
N ILE A 56 -4.91 6.72 22.61
CA ILE A 56 -3.63 7.00 23.27
C ILE A 56 -3.35 8.51 23.31
N ARG A 57 -3.50 9.22 22.19
CA ARG A 57 -3.32 10.69 22.14
C ARG A 57 -4.17 11.40 23.19
N TYR A 58 -5.45 11.02 23.28
CA TYR A 58 -6.37 11.57 24.25
C TYR A 58 -5.91 11.30 25.69
N HIS A 59 -5.52 10.06 25.99
CA HIS A 59 -5.00 9.68 27.30
C HIS A 59 -3.74 10.47 27.68
N GLN A 60 -2.78 10.61 26.77
CA GLN A 60 -1.55 11.37 27.03
C GLN A 60 -1.82 12.86 27.26
N LYS A 61 -2.75 13.45 26.51
CA LYS A 61 -3.19 14.84 26.70
C LYS A 61 -3.82 15.04 28.08
N SER A 62 -4.62 14.07 28.54
CA SER A 62 -5.19 14.07 29.89
C SER A 62 -4.10 14.02 30.97
N LEU A 63 -3.13 13.10 30.84
CA LEU A 63 -1.99 13.02 31.75
C LEU A 63 -1.17 14.32 31.78
N ASN A 64 -0.92 14.93 30.61
CA ASN A 64 -0.21 16.20 30.52
C ASN A 64 -0.91 17.32 31.30
N ARG A 65 -2.24 17.41 31.19
CA ARG A 65 -3.05 18.36 31.97
C ARG A 65 -2.92 18.10 33.47
N LYS A 66 -2.92 16.84 33.89
CA LYS A 66 -2.74 16.46 35.30
C LYS A 66 -1.37 16.90 35.84
N TYR A 67 -0.29 16.63 35.09
CA TYR A 67 1.07 17.05 35.49
C TYR A 67 1.24 18.56 35.46
N ALA A 68 0.66 19.25 34.47
CA ALA A 68 0.65 20.71 34.41
C ALA A 68 -0.08 21.33 35.61
N ALA A 69 -1.28 20.83 35.95
CA ALA A 69 -2.04 21.27 37.11
C ALA A 69 -1.26 21.05 38.41
N THR A 70 -0.62 19.88 38.56
CA THR A 70 0.23 19.56 39.72
C THR A 70 1.39 20.53 39.85
N LEU A 71 2.05 20.87 38.73
CA LEU A 71 3.15 21.83 38.70
C LEU A 71 2.68 23.24 39.09
N ILE A 72 1.58 23.72 38.52
CA ILE A 72 1.01 25.04 38.84
C ILE A 72 0.62 25.11 40.32
N GLN A 73 -0.04 24.08 40.84
CA GLN A 73 -0.41 23.99 42.26
C GLN A 73 0.83 23.95 43.17
N ALA A 74 1.88 23.23 42.79
CA ALA A 74 3.13 23.19 43.53
C ALA A 74 3.79 24.58 43.63
N CYS A 75 3.86 25.30 42.50
CA CYS A 75 4.41 26.64 42.42
C CYS A 75 3.57 27.65 43.23
N TYR A 76 2.24 27.58 43.13
CA TYR A 76 1.34 28.46 43.88
C TYR A 76 1.46 28.23 45.39
N LYS A 77 1.40 26.96 45.85
CA LYS A 77 1.54 26.60 47.26
C LYS A 77 2.89 27.04 47.82
N TYR A 78 3.97 26.89 47.05
CA TYR A 78 5.29 27.37 47.44
C TYR A 78 5.34 28.88 47.61
N ARG A 79 4.84 29.64 46.63
CA ARG A 79 4.82 31.11 46.69
C ARG A 79 3.97 31.61 47.86
N PHE A 80 2.78 31.03 48.05
CA PHE A 80 1.90 31.38 49.17
C PHE A 80 2.56 31.09 50.52
N TYR A 81 3.22 29.94 50.67
CA TYR A 81 3.92 29.58 51.90
C TYR A 81 5.08 30.52 52.22
N MET A 82 5.90 30.87 51.23
CA MET A 82 7.02 31.81 51.38
C MET A 82 6.55 33.25 51.62
N SER A 83 5.35 33.60 51.16
CA SER A 83 4.74 34.91 51.41
C SER A 83 4.22 35.08 52.83
N LYS A 84 3.82 33.99 53.50
CA LYS A 84 3.28 34.02 54.87
C LYS A 84 4.31 33.82 55.97
N ASN A 85 5.42 33.14 55.68
CA ASN A 85 6.44 32.83 56.66
C ASN A 85 7.77 33.43 56.20
N HIS A 86 8.20 34.52 56.85
CA HIS A 86 9.44 35.20 56.46
C HIS A 86 10.69 34.49 57.01
N ASP A 87 10.59 33.86 58.20
CA ASP A 87 11.65 33.08 58.86
C ASP A 87 11.41 31.57 58.74
N VAL A 88 11.61 31.02 57.55
CA VAL A 88 11.49 29.58 57.28
C VAL A 88 12.86 28.92 57.40
N SER A 89 12.94 27.79 58.11
CA SER A 89 14.18 27.00 58.19
C SER A 89 14.70 26.58 56.80
N LEU A 90 16.03 26.55 56.66
CA LEU A 90 16.71 26.08 55.44
C LEU A 90 16.22 24.68 54.99
N ARG A 91 15.97 23.78 55.95
CA ARG A 91 15.47 22.43 55.69
C ARG A 91 14.09 22.45 55.04
N THR A 92 13.16 23.23 55.60
CA THR A 92 11.80 23.35 55.07
C THR A 92 11.80 23.99 53.69
N LYS A 93 12.68 24.96 53.45
CA LYS A 93 12.88 25.56 52.12
C LYS A 93 13.34 24.51 51.10
N ALA A 94 14.36 23.72 51.45
CA ALA A 94 14.89 22.67 50.58
C ALA A 94 13.84 21.60 50.24
N GLU A 95 13.06 21.14 51.23
CA GLU A 95 11.97 20.16 51.02
C GLU A 95 10.91 20.67 50.03
N LYS A 96 10.48 21.93 50.17
CA LYS A 96 9.48 22.52 49.27
C LYS A 96 10.05 22.78 47.86
N THR A 97 11.31 23.20 47.76
CA THR A 97 11.99 23.33 46.46
C THR A 97 12.16 21.98 45.78
N TYR A 98 12.45 20.91 46.52
CA TYR A 98 12.50 19.54 45.98
C TYR A 98 11.17 19.12 45.36
N PHE A 99 10.05 19.40 46.04
CA PHE A 99 8.72 19.07 45.51
C PHE A 99 8.44 19.78 44.18
N ILE A 100 8.79 21.06 44.04
CA ILE A 100 8.67 21.78 42.77
C ILE A 100 9.59 21.16 41.70
N LYS A 101 10.87 20.91 42.03
CA LYS A 101 11.81 20.29 41.08
C LYS A 101 11.29 18.94 40.58
N LYS A 102 10.69 18.12 41.46
CA LYS A 102 10.05 16.86 41.09
C LYS A 102 8.85 17.07 40.17
N ALA A 103 7.99 18.04 40.47
CA ALA A 103 6.85 18.38 39.61
C ALA A 103 7.28 18.88 38.22
N ILE A 104 8.34 19.70 38.15
CA ILE A 104 8.95 20.15 36.89
C ILE A 104 9.49 18.97 36.09
N LYS A 105 10.24 18.07 36.74
CA LYS A 105 10.79 16.88 36.10
C LYS A 105 9.68 16.02 35.51
N ASN A 106 8.66 15.68 36.30
CA ASN A 106 7.54 14.86 35.84
C ASN A 106 6.80 15.49 34.66
N PHE A 107 6.58 16.80 34.68
CA PHE A 107 5.95 17.51 33.56
C PHE A 107 6.84 17.52 32.32
N LYS A 108 8.14 17.73 32.47
CA LYS A 108 9.11 17.71 31.37
C LYS A 108 9.20 16.32 30.73
N ASP A 109 9.32 15.27 31.54
CA ASP A 109 9.38 13.89 31.08
C ASP A 109 8.10 13.51 30.32
N GLN A 110 6.93 13.94 30.81
CA GLN A 110 5.67 13.73 30.10
C GLN A 110 5.60 14.49 28.77
N ARG A 111 6.08 15.74 28.72
CA ARG A 111 6.14 16.51 27.46
C ARG A 111 7.08 15.89 26.44
N LEU A 112 8.21 15.33 26.88
CA LEU A 112 9.14 14.61 26.00
C LEU A 112 8.46 13.38 25.39
N ARG A 113 7.78 12.57 26.21
CA ARG A 113 7.01 11.40 25.72
C ARG A 113 5.94 11.77 24.69
N ILE A 114 5.23 12.87 24.91
CA ILE A 114 4.23 13.36 23.94
C ILE A 114 4.89 13.78 22.63
N ARG A 115 6.03 14.48 22.70
CA ARG A 115 6.76 14.91 21.50
C ARG A 115 7.29 13.72 20.70
N GLU A 116 7.87 12.73 21.37
CA GLU A 116 8.34 11.49 20.74
C GLU A 116 7.19 10.76 20.06
N MET A 117 6.04 10.65 20.74
CA MET A 117 4.84 10.05 20.19
C MET A 117 4.29 10.82 18.98
N GLU A 118 4.20 12.15 19.05
CA GLU A 118 3.76 12.98 17.92
C GLU A 118 4.69 12.83 16.71
N PHE A 119 5.99 12.68 16.94
CA PHE A 119 6.97 12.45 15.87
C PHE A 119 6.73 11.11 15.17
N THR A 120 6.60 10.01 15.91
CA THR A 120 6.38 8.67 15.33
C THR A 120 5.03 8.58 14.63
N LEU A 121 4.00 9.20 15.19
CA LEU A 121 2.68 9.24 14.57
C LEU A 121 2.68 10.02 13.24
N ARG A 122 3.41 11.14 13.17
CA ARG A 122 3.48 11.95 11.96
C ARG A 122 4.18 11.22 10.82
N THR A 123 5.22 10.46 11.11
CA THR A 123 5.88 9.62 10.11
C THR A 123 4.95 8.54 9.60
N ASP A 124 4.22 7.85 10.49
CA ASP A 124 3.25 6.83 10.10
C ASP A 124 2.10 7.38 9.24
N GLU A 125 1.54 8.54 9.61
CA GLU A 125 0.51 9.22 8.83
C GLU A 125 1.04 9.63 7.45
N MET A 126 2.31 10.05 7.36
CA MET A 126 2.96 10.37 6.08
C MET A 126 3.12 9.11 5.21
N TYR A 127 3.54 7.98 5.79
CA TYR A 127 3.63 6.71 5.07
C TYR A 127 2.27 6.24 4.57
N GLN A 128 1.22 6.36 5.38
CA GLN A 128 -0.14 6.02 4.97
C GLN A 128 -0.60 6.91 3.81
N GLN A 129 -0.42 8.23 3.89
CA GLN A 129 -0.78 9.14 2.80
C GLN A 129 -0.03 8.84 1.50
N ILE A 130 1.26 8.49 1.59
CA ILE A 130 2.05 8.08 0.44
C ILE A 130 1.49 6.78 -0.14
N ASN A 131 1.17 5.80 0.70
CA ASN A 131 0.64 4.51 0.25
C ASN A 131 -0.74 4.67 -0.42
N ASP A 132 -1.63 5.48 0.18
CA ASP A 132 -2.96 5.77 -0.39
C ASP A 132 -2.83 6.47 -1.75
N LYS A 133 -1.89 7.42 -1.87
CA LYS A 133 -1.61 8.09 -3.13
C LYS A 133 -1.05 7.13 -4.18
N ILE A 134 -0.10 6.27 -3.80
CA ILE A 134 0.47 5.24 -4.68
C ILE A 134 -0.65 4.32 -5.19
N ASN A 135 -1.51 3.82 -4.31
CA ASN A 135 -2.62 2.95 -4.69
C ASN A 135 -3.58 3.65 -5.65
N SER A 136 -3.94 4.90 -5.38
CA SER A 136 -4.79 5.70 -6.27
C SER A 136 -4.16 5.92 -7.64
N ASP A 137 -2.84 6.15 -7.71
CA ASP A 137 -2.14 6.34 -8.97
C ASP A 137 -1.98 5.00 -9.72
N PHE A 138 -1.82 3.88 -9.02
CA PHE A 138 -1.86 2.54 -9.61
C PHE A 138 -3.23 2.22 -10.21
N ASP A 139 -4.33 2.54 -9.52
CA ASP A 139 -5.68 2.32 -10.04
C ASP A 139 -5.91 3.11 -11.34
N LYS A 140 -5.41 4.35 -11.41
CA LYS A 140 -5.44 5.14 -12.65
C LYS A 140 -4.63 4.48 -13.77
N LEU A 141 -3.41 4.02 -13.48
CA LEU A 141 -2.58 3.32 -14.46
C LEU A 141 -3.23 2.06 -15.00
N VAL A 142 -3.94 1.31 -14.15
CA VAL A 142 -4.71 0.12 -14.59
C VAL A 142 -5.84 0.52 -15.54
N ILE A 143 -6.53 1.63 -15.27
CA ILE A 143 -7.56 2.16 -16.17
C ILE A 143 -6.94 2.58 -17.50
N ASP A 144 -5.87 3.36 -17.47
CA ASP A 144 -5.18 3.86 -18.67
C ASP A 144 -4.65 2.69 -19.53
N SER A 145 -4.12 1.64 -18.90
CA SER A 145 -3.67 0.42 -19.58
C SER A 145 -4.81 -0.27 -20.33
N LYS A 146 -6.02 -0.33 -19.76
CA LYS A 146 -7.20 -0.87 -20.45
C LYS A 146 -7.57 -0.04 -21.67
N VAL A 147 -7.49 1.28 -21.58
CA VAL A 147 -7.76 2.18 -22.72
C VAL A 147 -6.75 1.94 -23.84
N ILE A 148 -5.47 1.82 -23.52
CA ILE A 148 -4.42 1.51 -24.50
C ILE A 148 -4.69 0.18 -25.19
N THR A 149 -5.05 -0.87 -24.43
CA THR A 149 -5.37 -2.19 -24.97
C THR A 149 -6.53 -2.12 -25.97
N ASN A 150 -7.59 -1.37 -25.64
CA ASN A 150 -8.72 -1.17 -26.54
C ASN A 150 -8.31 -0.39 -27.81
N CYS A 151 -7.41 0.60 -27.69
CA CYS A 151 -6.86 1.31 -28.84
C CYS A 151 -6.05 0.38 -29.76
N GLU A 152 -5.23 -0.52 -29.21
CA GLU A 152 -4.49 -1.51 -29.99
C GLU A 152 -5.41 -2.43 -30.80
N GLU A 153 -6.51 -2.90 -30.20
CA GLU A 153 -7.52 -3.70 -30.92
C GLU A 153 -8.15 -2.92 -32.09
N LEU A 154 -8.45 -1.64 -31.87
CA LEU A 154 -8.97 -0.75 -32.90
C LEU A 154 -7.97 -0.56 -34.05
N PHE A 155 -6.69 -0.35 -33.73
CA PHE A 155 -5.63 -0.22 -34.74
C PHE A 155 -5.48 -1.50 -35.58
N ARG A 156 -5.53 -2.69 -34.96
CA ARG A 156 -5.52 -3.97 -35.70
C ARG A 156 -6.70 -4.10 -36.66
N LEU A 157 -7.87 -3.62 -36.25
CA LEU A 157 -9.08 -3.61 -37.08
C LEU A 157 -8.95 -2.67 -38.28
N VAL A 158 -8.37 -1.49 -38.06
CA VAL A 158 -8.07 -0.51 -39.11
C VAL A 158 -7.03 -1.07 -40.09
N GLU A 159 -5.95 -1.67 -39.59
CA GLU A 159 -4.91 -2.29 -40.43
C GLU A 159 -5.48 -3.39 -41.31
N LYS A 160 -6.33 -4.26 -40.76
CA LYS A 160 -7.02 -5.30 -41.54
C LYS A 160 -7.92 -4.70 -42.64
N LYS A 161 -8.65 -3.62 -42.34
CA LYS A 161 -9.47 -2.92 -43.35
C LYS A 161 -8.62 -2.25 -44.42
N GLN A 162 -7.49 -1.65 -44.05
CA GLN A 162 -6.56 -1.02 -44.98
C GLN A 162 -6.00 -2.07 -45.97
N ASN A 163 -5.59 -3.24 -45.47
CA ASN A 163 -5.10 -4.34 -46.32
C ASN A 163 -6.17 -4.83 -47.30
N ASN A 164 -7.43 -4.94 -46.85
CA ASN A 164 -8.55 -5.30 -47.75
C ASN A 164 -8.78 -4.24 -48.83
N ILE A 165 -8.71 -2.95 -48.48
CA ILE A 165 -8.84 -1.85 -49.44
C ILE A 165 -7.71 -1.91 -50.47
N SER A 166 -6.46 -2.11 -50.03
CA SER A 166 -5.32 -2.26 -50.95
C SER A 166 -5.50 -3.43 -51.91
N ALA A 167 -6.05 -4.56 -51.45
CA ALA A 167 -6.36 -5.70 -52.33
C ALA A 167 -7.41 -5.34 -53.39
N MET A 168 -8.51 -4.67 -52.99
CA MET A 168 -9.54 -4.22 -53.93
C MET A 168 -9.02 -3.20 -54.94
N VAL A 169 -8.13 -2.29 -54.53
CA VAL A 169 -7.50 -1.32 -55.44
C VAL A 169 -6.66 -2.04 -56.50
N ASN A 170 -5.89 -3.05 -56.12
CA ASN A 170 -5.10 -3.83 -57.07
C ASN A 170 -6.00 -4.56 -58.08
N GLU A 171 -7.10 -5.16 -57.61
CA GLU A 171 -8.07 -5.85 -58.47
C GLU A 171 -8.74 -4.87 -59.46
N ILE A 172 -9.09 -3.66 -59.03
CA ILE A 172 -9.61 -2.60 -59.91
C ILE A 172 -8.56 -2.16 -60.94
N MET A 173 -7.28 -2.06 -60.54
CA MET A 173 -6.21 -1.72 -61.48
C MET A 173 -6.01 -2.80 -62.54
N GLU A 174 -6.06 -4.08 -62.16
CA GLU A 174 -6.01 -5.20 -63.12
C GLU A 174 -7.17 -5.16 -64.11
N ILE A 175 -8.41 -4.96 -63.63
CA ILE A 175 -9.59 -4.82 -64.49
C ILE A 175 -9.44 -3.60 -65.42
N GLY A 176 -8.90 -2.49 -64.91
CA GLY A 176 -8.64 -1.28 -65.67
C GLY A 176 -7.61 -1.47 -66.78
N GLU A 177 -6.52 -2.20 -66.51
CA GLU A 177 -5.53 -2.57 -67.53
C GLU A 177 -6.12 -3.51 -68.57
N GLU A 178 -6.91 -4.52 -68.15
CA GLU A 178 -7.55 -5.46 -69.06
C GLU A 178 -8.57 -4.75 -69.97
N ALA A 179 -9.35 -3.81 -69.43
CA ALA A 179 -10.27 -2.99 -70.20
C ALA A 179 -9.53 -2.06 -71.18
N ARG A 180 -8.39 -1.49 -70.77
CA ARG A 180 -7.56 -0.65 -71.63
C ARG A 180 -6.99 -1.44 -72.81
N LEU A 181 -6.46 -2.65 -72.56
CA LEU A 181 -5.98 -3.54 -73.62
C LEU A 181 -7.09 -3.88 -74.62
N LYS A 182 -8.29 -4.23 -74.13
CA LYS A 182 -9.45 -4.50 -75.00
C LYS A 182 -9.89 -3.29 -75.82
N ILE A 183 -9.75 -2.07 -75.29
CA ILE A 183 -10.07 -0.83 -76.03
C ILE A 183 -9.01 -0.54 -77.10
N ASP A 184 -7.73 -0.80 -76.81
CA ASP A 184 -6.66 -0.63 -77.79
C ASP A 184 -6.78 -1.67 -78.92
N ASP A 185 -7.10 -2.95 -78.62
CA ASP A 185 -7.42 -3.98 -79.62
C ASP A 185 -8.61 -3.59 -80.51
N PHE A 186 -9.68 -3.01 -79.93
CA PHE A 186 -10.86 -2.56 -80.68
C PHE A 186 -10.57 -1.38 -81.62
N LYS A 187 -9.64 -0.50 -81.23
CA LYS A 187 -9.17 0.59 -82.10
C LYS A 187 -8.36 0.05 -83.27
N ASP A 188 -7.50 -0.93 -83.04
CA ASP A 188 -6.70 -1.55 -84.10
C ASP A 188 -7.59 -2.31 -85.11
N GLU A 189 -8.66 -2.99 -84.67
CA GLU A 189 -9.65 -3.61 -85.56
C GLU A 189 -10.44 -2.59 -86.39
N GLN A 190 -10.86 -1.46 -85.81
CA GLN A 190 -11.54 -0.40 -86.57
C GLN A 190 -10.61 0.29 -87.59
N PHE A 191 -9.31 0.41 -87.29
CA PHE A 191 -8.32 0.88 -88.26
C PHE A 191 -8.15 -0.10 -89.42
N ILE A 192 -8.23 -1.41 -89.19
CA ILE A 192 -8.15 -2.42 -90.24
C ILE A 192 -9.40 -2.38 -91.14
N ASP A 193 -10.60 -2.24 -90.57
CA ASP A 193 -11.84 -2.13 -91.35
C ASP A 193 -11.91 -0.82 -92.18
N GLN A 194 -11.33 0.27 -91.67
CA GLN A 194 -11.28 1.54 -92.41
C GLN A 194 -10.28 1.51 -93.59
N TYR A 195 -9.29 0.61 -93.56
CA TYR A 195 -8.36 0.39 -94.68
C TYR A 195 -8.83 -0.70 -95.66
N LEU A 196 -9.67 -1.65 -95.23
CA LEU A 196 -10.26 -2.67 -96.10
C LEU A 196 -11.50 -2.21 -96.88
N SER A 197 -12.09 -1.05 -96.55
CA SER A 197 -13.20 -0.47 -97.32
C SER A 197 -12.75 0.47 -98.46
N VAL A 198 -11.45 0.58 -98.74
CA VAL A 198 -10.88 1.49 -99.77
C VAL A 198 -10.18 0.72 -100.91
N TYR A 199 -10.27 -0.61 -100.95
CA TYR A 199 -9.82 -1.42 -102.09
C TYR A 199 -10.94 -2.28 -102.67
#